data_AF-A0A382CBQ1-F1
#
_entry.id   AF-A0A382CBQ1-F1
#
_cell.length_a   1.000
_cell.length_b   1.000
_cell.length_c   1.000
_cell.angle_alpha   90.00
_cell.angle_beta   90.00
_cell.angle_gamma   90.00
#
_symmetry.space_group_name_H-M   'P 1'
#
loop_
_entity.id
_entity.type
_entity.pdbx_description
1 polymer ?
#
loop_
_entity_poly.entity_id
_entity_poly.type
_entity_poly.pdbx_seq_one_letter_code
_entity_poly.pdbx_strand_id
1 'polypeptide(L)'
;MLAATGTLGSLAHNHDIFETILSEFEGAQMRIARTLFSIVALACVGCQPTPEEALIARHEATIVQTCLNCHNRTNREGGLVLAGIDLDSVSEHVELMEKVVRKLRAGMMPPPGKKRPPLTDYVALTDWLEEEIDRTAPV
;
A
#
# COMPACT_ATOMS: atom_id res chain seq x y z
N MET A 1 -33.78 14.60 -3.94
CA MET A 1 -34.28 14.63 -2.55
C MET A 1 -33.89 13.28 -1.93
N LEU A 2 -32.95 13.32 -0.98
CA LEU A 2 -32.46 12.28 -0.02
C LEU A 2 -31.93 10.94 -0.59
N ALA A 3 -30.60 10.71 -0.55
CA ALA A 3 -29.82 10.01 0.49
C ALA A 3 -29.94 8.47 0.38
N ALA A 4 -28.97 7.76 -0.22
CA ALA A 4 -27.73 7.24 0.37
C ALA A 4 -27.95 6.20 1.48
N THR A 5 -27.76 4.91 1.18
CA THR A 5 -27.09 3.89 2.03
C THR A 5 -26.91 2.58 1.24
N GLY A 6 -25.78 2.46 0.56
CA GLY A 6 -25.22 1.16 0.17
C GLY A 6 -24.34 0.60 1.30
N THR A 7 -24.17 -0.72 1.28
CA THR A 7 -23.07 -1.49 1.90
C THR A 7 -23.06 -1.70 3.43
N LEU A 8 -24.11 -2.35 3.96
CA LEU A 8 -24.05 -3.10 5.24
C LEU A 8 -24.34 -4.61 5.09
N GLY A 9 -24.37 -5.14 3.86
CA GLY A 9 -24.76 -6.53 3.61
C GLY A 9 -23.61 -7.56 3.62
N SER A 10 -22.36 -7.13 3.43
CA SER A 10 -21.25 -8.08 3.20
C SER A 10 -20.43 -8.43 4.44
N LEU A 11 -20.58 -7.71 5.55
CA LEU A 11 -19.91 -8.05 6.82
C LEU A 11 -20.73 -8.99 7.70
N ALA A 12 -22.07 -8.95 7.63
CA ALA A 12 -22.93 -9.79 8.48
C ALA A 12 -22.89 -11.27 8.07
N HIS A 13 -22.83 -11.57 6.77
CA HIS A 13 -22.87 -12.95 6.28
C HIS A 13 -21.60 -13.76 6.64
N ASN A 14 -20.45 -13.09 6.79
CA ASN A 14 -19.21 -13.76 7.19
C ASN A 14 -19.15 -14.05 8.71
N HIS A 15 -19.90 -13.30 9.52
CA HIS A 15 -19.96 -13.50 10.97
C HIS A 15 -20.93 -14.63 11.36
N ASP A 16 -22.04 -14.78 10.63
CA ASP A 16 -23.04 -15.84 10.86
C ASP A 16 -22.51 -17.25 10.51
N ILE A 17 -21.70 -17.38 9.45
CA ILE A 17 -21.05 -18.65 9.11
C ILE A 17 -20.05 -19.05 10.20
N PHE A 18 -19.36 -18.07 10.78
CA PHE A 18 -18.36 -18.30 11.83
C PHE A 18 -19.01 -18.73 13.15
N GLU A 19 -20.12 -18.10 13.55
CA GLU A 19 -20.90 -18.47 14.74
C GLU A 19 -21.56 -19.86 14.59
N THR A 20 -22.06 -20.22 13.41
CA THR A 20 -22.72 -21.51 13.15
C THR A 20 -21.73 -22.68 13.27
N ILE A 21 -20.52 -22.55 12.70
CA ILE A 21 -19.46 -23.57 12.76
C ILE A 21 -18.97 -23.82 14.20
N LEU A 22 -19.07 -22.82 15.09
CA LEU A 22 -18.67 -22.93 16.49
C LEU A 22 -19.73 -23.60 17.38
N SER A 23 -20.98 -23.70 16.93
CA SER A 23 -22.11 -24.21 17.74
C SER A 23 -22.34 -25.73 17.66
N GLU A 24 -21.72 -26.45 16.73
CA GLU A 24 -21.98 -27.90 16.51
C GLU A 24 -21.05 -28.85 17.30
N PHE A 25 -20.05 -28.34 18.03
CA PHE A 25 -19.01 -29.17 18.66
C PHE A 25 -18.98 -29.07 20.18
N GLU A 26 -20.02 -29.58 20.85
CA GLU A 26 -20.04 -29.69 22.32
C GLU A 26 -19.14 -30.84 22.83
N GLY A 27 -18.39 -30.55 23.90
CA GLY A 27 -18.08 -31.54 24.94
C GLY A 27 -16.60 -31.83 25.22
N ALA A 28 -15.84 -32.38 24.26
CA ALA A 28 -14.49 -32.90 24.55
C ALA A 28 -13.43 -32.63 23.47
N GLN A 29 -13.84 -32.47 22.21
CA GLN A 29 -12.96 -32.22 21.06
C GLN A 29 -12.37 -30.78 21.05
N MET A 30 -13.03 -29.84 21.73
CA MET A 30 -12.64 -28.42 21.79
C MET A 30 -11.29 -28.16 22.48
N ARG A 31 -10.84 -29.02 23.40
CA ARG A 31 -9.55 -28.80 24.08
C ARG A 31 -8.39 -29.06 23.13
N ILE A 32 -8.47 -30.15 22.35
CA ILE A 32 -7.45 -30.52 21.36
C ILE A 32 -7.45 -29.54 20.18
N ALA A 33 -8.64 -29.14 19.70
CA ALA A 33 -8.76 -28.14 18.65
C ALA A 33 -8.22 -26.76 19.07
N ARG A 34 -8.43 -26.35 20.32
CA ARG A 34 -7.85 -25.10 20.88
C ARG A 34 -6.32 -25.16 20.99
N THR A 35 -5.74 -26.24 21.50
CA THR A 35 -4.26 -26.35 21.55
C THR A 35 -3.65 -26.42 20.16
N LEU A 36 -4.26 -27.13 19.22
CA LEU A 36 -3.77 -27.20 17.84
C LEU A 36 -3.89 -25.87 17.10
N PHE A 37 -4.99 -25.14 17.26
CA PHE A 37 -5.16 -23.79 16.71
C PHE A 37 -4.13 -22.80 17.29
N SER A 38 -3.83 -22.90 18.59
CA SER A 38 -2.78 -22.09 19.24
C SER A 38 -1.37 -22.45 18.77
N ILE A 39 -1.07 -23.71 18.45
CA ILE A 39 0.23 -24.14 17.92
C ILE A 39 0.43 -23.67 16.47
N VAL A 40 -0.63 -23.73 15.64
CA VAL A 40 -0.58 -23.22 14.26
C VAL A 40 -0.46 -21.70 14.21
N ALA A 41 -1.17 -20.97 15.08
CA ALA A 41 -1.06 -19.52 15.16
C ALA A 41 0.34 -19.05 15.60
N LEU A 42 1.03 -19.81 16.46
CA LEU A 42 2.39 -19.48 16.90
C LEU A 42 3.44 -19.66 15.78
N ALA A 43 3.18 -20.53 14.80
CA ALA A 43 4.07 -20.76 13.67
C ALA A 43 4.01 -19.65 12.59
N CYS A 44 2.99 -18.79 12.60
CA CYS A 44 2.80 -17.74 11.58
C CYS A 44 3.30 -16.35 11.99
N VAL A 45 3.83 -16.17 13.21
CA VAL A 45 4.30 -14.86 13.70
C VAL A 45 5.47 -14.31 12.87
N GLY A 46 6.24 -15.16 12.20
CA GLY A 46 7.38 -14.76 11.36
C GLY A 46 7.04 -14.20 9.97
N CYS A 47 5.77 -14.07 9.59
CA CYS A 47 5.37 -13.66 8.23
C CYS A 47 4.81 -12.22 8.17
N GLN A 48 5.07 -11.39 9.18
CA GLN A 48 4.62 -10.00 9.15
C GLN A 48 5.60 -9.15 8.33
N PRO A 49 5.10 -8.28 7.44
CA PRO A 49 5.96 -7.33 6.75
C PRO A 49 6.62 -6.42 7.78
N THR A 50 7.88 -6.07 7.53
CA THR A 50 8.57 -5.09 8.35
C THR A 50 7.87 -3.72 8.25
N PRO A 51 8.04 -2.82 9.23
CA PRO A 51 7.49 -1.47 9.13
C PRO A 51 7.92 -0.72 7.86
N GLU A 52 9.14 -1.02 7.38
CA GLU A 52 9.72 -0.48 6.15
C GLU A 52 9.05 -1.05 4.90
N GLU A 53 8.91 -2.37 4.79
CA GLU A 53 8.17 -3.01 3.69
C GLU A 53 6.71 -2.50 3.61
N ALA A 54 6.06 -2.35 4.77
CA ALA A 54 4.71 -1.80 4.84
C ALA A 54 4.66 -0.32 4.41
N LEU A 55 5.73 0.45 4.62
CA LEU A 55 5.84 1.83 4.16
C LEU A 55 6.05 1.89 2.64
N ILE A 56 6.99 1.11 2.11
CA ILE A 56 7.27 1.01 0.68
C ILE A 56 6.01 0.60 -0.09
N ALA A 57 5.26 -0.40 0.41
CA ALA A 57 4.00 -0.83 -0.20
C ALA A 57 2.95 0.30 -0.25
N ARG A 58 2.89 1.19 0.76
CA ARG A 58 1.99 2.37 0.73
C ARG A 58 2.43 3.38 -0.34
N HIS A 59 3.73 3.60 -0.48
CA HIS A 59 4.28 4.47 -1.51
C HIS A 59 4.04 3.91 -2.92
N GLU A 60 4.26 2.61 -3.12
CA GLU A 60 3.96 1.91 -4.36
C GLU A 60 2.49 2.06 -4.74
N ALA A 61 1.57 1.82 -3.79
CA ALA A 61 0.14 2.00 -4.03
C ALA A 61 -0.19 3.43 -4.49
N THR A 62 0.46 4.45 -3.92
CA THR A 62 0.29 5.85 -4.31
C THR A 62 0.78 6.10 -5.75
N ILE A 63 1.95 5.55 -6.11
CA ILE A 63 2.53 5.66 -7.46
C ILE A 63 1.65 4.96 -8.49
N VAL A 64 1.20 3.75 -8.20
CA VAL A 64 0.32 2.97 -9.10
C VAL A 64 -0.98 3.71 -9.35
N GLN A 65 -1.63 4.23 -8.30
CA GLN A 65 -2.93 4.88 -8.42
C GLN A 65 -2.87 6.28 -9.05
N THR A 66 -1.70 6.94 -9.03
CA THR A 66 -1.58 8.35 -9.42
C THR A 66 -0.61 8.53 -10.59
N CYS A 67 0.65 8.15 -10.40
CA CYS A 67 1.75 8.42 -11.33
C CYS A 67 1.64 7.57 -12.59
N LEU A 68 1.27 6.29 -12.45
CA LEU A 68 1.18 5.36 -13.58
C LEU A 68 -0.03 5.59 -14.48
N ASN A 69 -0.95 6.49 -14.13
CA ASN A 69 -1.99 6.93 -15.07
C ASN A 69 -1.39 7.70 -16.26
N CYS A 70 -0.27 8.38 -16.06
CA CYS A 70 0.35 9.29 -17.03
C CYS A 70 1.74 8.81 -17.47
N HIS A 71 2.55 8.32 -16.52
CA HIS A 71 3.95 7.93 -16.74
C HIS A 71 4.12 6.41 -16.89
N ASN A 72 3.29 5.78 -17.72
CA ASN A 72 3.39 4.36 -18.05
C ASN A 72 3.99 4.14 -19.45
N ARG A 73 4.23 2.88 -19.82
CA ARG A 73 4.83 2.47 -21.10
C ARG A 73 4.02 2.89 -22.34
N THR A 74 2.74 3.25 -22.18
CA THR A 74 1.83 3.64 -23.26
C THR A 74 1.72 5.16 -23.36
N ASN A 75 1.36 5.85 -22.27
CA ASN A 75 1.07 7.28 -22.27
C ASN A 75 2.35 8.13 -22.29
N ARG A 76 3.39 7.73 -21.56
CA ARG A 76 4.73 8.36 -21.53
C ARG A 76 4.68 9.89 -21.42
N GLU A 77 3.77 10.41 -20.60
CA GLU A 77 3.54 11.85 -20.54
C GLU A 77 4.81 12.56 -20.08
N GLY A 78 5.21 13.65 -20.77
CA GLY A 78 6.48 14.32 -20.53
C GLY A 78 7.73 13.48 -20.84
N GLY A 79 7.62 12.42 -21.64
CA GLY A 79 8.74 11.54 -22.00
C GLY A 79 9.21 10.62 -20.86
N LEU A 80 8.42 10.51 -19.79
CA LEU A 80 8.76 9.76 -18.58
C LEU A 80 7.98 8.44 -18.49
N VAL A 81 8.67 7.36 -18.13
CA VAL A 81 8.09 6.06 -17.80
C VAL A 81 8.59 5.65 -16.42
N LEU A 82 7.66 5.46 -15.48
CA LEU A 82 7.91 4.98 -14.13
C LEU A 82 7.51 3.52 -13.93
N ALA A 83 6.83 2.93 -14.91
CA ALA A 83 6.41 1.53 -14.86
C ALA A 83 7.63 0.59 -14.84
N GLY A 84 7.73 -0.21 -13.77
CA GLY A 84 8.81 -1.17 -13.57
C GLY A 84 10.03 -0.62 -12.82
N ILE A 85 9.97 0.63 -12.33
CA ILE A 85 10.92 1.11 -11.32
C ILE A 85 10.60 0.42 -10.01
N ASP A 86 11.64 -0.14 -9.39
CA ASP A 86 11.59 -0.75 -8.09
C ASP A 86 11.93 0.28 -7.01
N LEU A 87 11.06 0.36 -5.99
CA LEU A 87 11.22 1.29 -4.88
C LEU A 87 12.21 0.79 -3.82
N ASP A 88 12.53 -0.50 -3.82
CA ASP A 88 13.59 -1.05 -2.97
C ASP A 88 14.99 -0.66 -3.49
N SER A 89 15.07 -0.13 -4.72
CA SER A 89 16.33 0.22 -5.41
C SER A 89 16.30 1.62 -6.03
N VAL A 90 15.72 2.60 -5.33
CA VAL A 90 15.69 4.03 -5.73
C VAL A 90 17.08 4.58 -6.10
N SER A 91 18.13 4.09 -5.44
CA SER A 91 19.54 4.45 -5.70
C SER A 91 20.02 4.14 -7.12
N GLU A 92 19.39 3.20 -7.82
CA GLU A 92 19.70 2.89 -9.22
C GLU A 92 19.17 3.96 -10.19
N HIS A 93 18.30 4.85 -9.70
CA HIS A 93 17.57 5.82 -10.50
C HIS A 93 17.60 7.24 -9.93
N VAL A 94 18.65 7.60 -9.17
CA VAL A 94 18.77 8.89 -8.44
C VAL A 94 18.43 10.10 -9.32
N GLU A 95 19.07 10.28 -10.47
CA GLU A 95 18.82 11.46 -11.33
C GLU A 95 17.36 11.57 -11.79
N LEU A 96 16.69 10.43 -11.98
CA LEU A 96 15.30 10.37 -12.36
C LEU A 96 14.40 10.72 -11.18
N MET A 97 14.68 10.13 -10.02
CA MET A 97 13.90 10.32 -8.79
C MET A 97 14.02 11.75 -8.27
N GLU A 98 15.19 12.38 -8.39
CA GLU A 98 15.33 13.80 -8.09
C GLU A 98 14.44 14.69 -8.98
N LYS A 99 14.31 14.37 -10.27
CA LYS A 99 13.41 15.11 -11.18
C LYS A 99 11.95 14.94 -10.74
N VAL A 100 11.57 13.73 -10.32
CA VAL A 100 10.23 13.44 -9.78
C VAL A 100 9.99 14.26 -8.52
N VAL A 101 10.88 14.17 -7.53
CA VAL A 101 10.84 14.93 -6.28
C VAL A 101 10.69 16.44 -6.54
N ARG A 102 11.52 17.02 -7.41
CA ARG A 102 11.44 18.45 -7.75
C ARG A 102 10.06 18.84 -8.30
N LYS A 103 9.43 17.96 -9.09
CA LYS A 103 8.08 18.20 -9.62
C LYS A 103 6.99 18.06 -8.55
N LEU A 104 7.16 17.13 -7.60
CA LEU A 104 6.28 16.96 -6.45
C LEU A 104 6.37 18.17 -5.49
N ARG A 105 7.58 18.58 -5.11
CA ARG A 105 7.78 19.78 -4.28
C ARG A 105 7.21 21.05 -4.90
N ALA A 106 7.29 21.17 -6.22
CA ALA A 106 6.71 22.30 -6.94
C ALA A 106 5.18 22.22 -7.14
N GLY A 107 4.51 21.13 -6.71
CA GLY A 107 3.07 20.94 -6.92
C GLY A 107 2.66 20.79 -8.39
N MET A 108 3.63 20.58 -9.28
CA MET A 108 3.42 20.47 -10.73
C MET A 108 2.91 19.09 -11.13
N MET A 109 3.10 18.09 -10.28
CA MET A 109 2.63 16.72 -10.48
C MET A 109 1.80 16.26 -9.27
N PRO A 110 0.62 15.66 -9.46
CA PRO A 110 -0.14 15.60 -10.72
C PRO A 110 -0.52 17.01 -11.23
N PRO A 111 -0.65 17.21 -12.55
CA PRO A 111 -0.99 18.51 -13.10
C PRO A 111 -2.40 18.95 -12.68
N PRO A 112 -2.71 20.26 -12.72
CA PRO A 112 -4.05 20.76 -12.40
C PRO A 112 -5.14 20.04 -13.19
N GLY A 113 -6.23 19.68 -12.53
CA GLY A 113 -7.35 18.95 -13.12
C GLY A 113 -7.22 17.42 -13.09
N LYS A 114 -6.08 16.86 -12.66
CA LYS A 114 -5.95 15.43 -12.36
C LYS A 114 -6.23 15.14 -10.88
N LYS A 115 -6.69 13.92 -10.60
CA LYS A 115 -6.88 13.45 -9.22
C LYS A 115 -5.53 13.46 -8.50
N ARG A 116 -5.46 14.19 -7.39
CA ARG A 116 -4.30 14.16 -6.48
C ARG A 116 -4.54 13.16 -5.36
N PRO A 117 -3.49 12.49 -4.87
CA PRO A 117 -3.58 11.69 -3.65
C PRO A 117 -3.85 12.61 -2.45
N PRO A 118 -4.27 12.04 -1.31
CA PRO A 118 -4.37 12.78 -0.05
C PRO A 118 -3.06 13.54 0.24
N LEU A 119 -3.17 14.75 0.79
CA LEU A 119 -1.98 15.59 1.05
C LEU A 119 -0.97 14.89 1.97
N THR A 120 -1.45 14.08 2.91
CA THR A 120 -0.62 13.27 3.79
C THR A 120 0.27 12.31 3.00
N ASP A 121 -0.31 11.58 2.06
CA ASP A 121 0.40 10.58 1.25
C ASP A 121 1.32 11.26 0.23
N TYR A 122 0.89 12.42 -0.28
CA TYR A 122 1.69 13.25 -1.19
C TYR A 122 2.99 13.73 -0.54
N VAL A 123 2.87 14.33 0.65
CA VAL A 123 4.01 14.84 1.41
C VAL A 123 4.88 13.68 1.86
N ALA A 124 4.29 12.64 2.46
CA ALA A 124 5.04 11.47 2.93
C ALA A 124 5.83 10.78 1.81
N LEU A 125 5.24 10.60 0.62
CA LEU A 125 5.96 10.05 -0.53
C LEU A 125 7.11 10.95 -0.98
N THR A 126 6.90 12.27 -1.00
CA THR A 126 7.93 13.21 -1.44
C THR A 126 9.10 13.25 -0.46
N ASP A 127 8.80 13.30 0.85
CA ASP A 127 9.81 13.28 1.91
C ASP A 127 10.60 11.98 1.89
N TRP A 128 9.92 10.83 1.79
CA TRP A 128 10.57 9.52 1.75
C TRP A 128 11.51 9.35 0.54
N LEU A 129 11.10 9.81 -0.66
CA LEU A 129 11.96 9.78 -1.85
C LEU A 129 13.21 10.65 -1.69
N GLU A 130 13.09 11.81 -1.05
CA GLU A 130 14.24 12.68 -0.74
C GLU A 130 15.21 11.98 0.22
N GLU A 131 14.70 11.40 1.31
CA GLU A 131 15.52 10.66 2.27
C GLU A 131 16.26 9.49 1.63
N GLU A 132 15.60 8.74 0.74
CA GLU A 132 16.22 7.61 0.05
C GLU A 132 17.32 8.05 -0.92
N ILE A 133 17.12 9.16 -1.63
CA ILE A 133 18.15 9.76 -2.49
C ILE A 133 19.33 10.23 -1.63
N ASP A 134 19.06 10.98 -0.57
CA ASP A 134 20.08 11.56 0.31
C ASP A 134 20.92 10.49 1.01
N ARG A 135 20.33 9.33 1.37
CA ARG A 135 21.06 8.17 1.91
C ARG A 135 22.18 7.69 0.99
N THR A 136 22.03 7.89 -0.32
CA THR A 136 22.95 7.37 -1.35
C THR A 136 23.91 8.43 -1.87
N ALA A 137 23.70 9.70 -1.50
CA ALA A 137 24.56 10.80 -1.91
C ALA A 137 25.92 10.75 -1.17
N PRO A 138 27.05 10.94 -1.86
CA PRO A 138 28.34 11.05 -1.21
C PRO A 138 28.42 12.35 -0.39
N VAL A 139 28.86 12.22 0.86
CA VAL A 139 29.17 13.33 1.79
C VAL A 139 30.45 14.08 1.45
#